data_AF-A0A0P9W8I2-F1
#
_entry.id   AF-A0A0P9W8I2-F1
#
_cell.length_a   1.000
_cell.length_b   1.000
_cell.length_c   1.000
_cell.angle_alpha   90.00
_cell.angle_beta   90.00
_cell.angle_gamma   90.00
#
_symmetry.space_group_name_H-M   'P 1'
#
loop_
_entity.id
_entity.type
_entity.pdbx_description
1 polymer ?
#
loop_
_entity_poly.entity_id
_entity_poly.type
_entity_poly.pdbx_seq_one_letter_code
_entity_poly.pdbx_strand_id
1 'polypeptide(L)'
;PGDWDSFMEMAVAHLQNIIVFGGPGSGKTTYGKTLIDLFPAHRRMVTIQEMLEDPLPFHPNHVHLFYGHVVGPKALVASSLRMKPDHLFLTELTGDEVWHFIEILNTGTKGTVTTAHANDSEGGYARVCGLVKQSEVGKGLDYAYIERLVRTSFDVVVYMEKQDILEVHYEPEYKLALLNGQRQRAK
;
A
#
# COMPACT_ATOMS: atom_id res chain seq x y z
N PRO A 1 -11.98 2.46 -23.74
CA PRO A 1 -11.60 2.01 -22.37
C PRO A 1 -10.15 1.53 -22.39
N GLY A 2 -9.35 1.87 -21.37
CA GLY A 2 -8.00 1.32 -21.25
C GLY A 2 -8.06 -0.18 -20.94
N ASP A 3 -7.07 -0.92 -21.41
CA ASP A 3 -6.86 -2.32 -21.01
C ASP A 3 -6.25 -2.34 -19.60
N TRP A 4 -7.12 -2.33 -18.60
CA TRP A 4 -6.71 -2.27 -17.19
C TRP A 4 -6.03 -3.55 -16.72
N ASP A 5 -6.39 -4.70 -17.30
CA ASP A 5 -5.80 -5.98 -16.94
C ASP A 5 -4.31 -5.99 -17.33
N SER A 6 -4.01 -5.70 -18.60
CA SER A 6 -2.62 -5.59 -19.07
C SER A 6 -1.83 -4.52 -18.32
N PHE A 7 -2.47 -3.38 -17.98
CA PHE A 7 -1.82 -2.33 -17.19
C PHE A 7 -1.43 -2.82 -15.80
N MET A 8 -2.33 -3.53 -15.11
CA MET A 8 -2.10 -4.02 -13.76
C MET A 8 -1.09 -5.17 -13.73
N GLU A 9 -1.10 -6.06 -14.73
CA GLU A 9 -0.06 -7.07 -14.92
C GLU A 9 1.32 -6.41 -15.06
N MET A 10 1.43 -5.36 -15.87
CA MET A 10 2.67 -4.59 -16.00
C MET A 10 3.05 -3.89 -14.68
N ALA A 11 2.09 -3.29 -13.97
CA ALA A 11 2.35 -2.62 -12.69
C ALA A 11 2.93 -3.60 -11.65
N VAL A 12 2.36 -4.80 -11.54
CA VAL A 12 2.88 -5.86 -10.65
C VAL A 12 4.26 -6.33 -11.12
N ALA A 13 4.43 -6.60 -12.42
CA ALA A 13 5.72 -7.03 -12.98
C ALA A 13 6.84 -6.01 -12.75
N HIS A 14 6.51 -4.72 -12.73
CA HIS A 14 7.43 -3.61 -12.44
C HIS A 14 7.47 -3.20 -10.96
N LEU A 15 6.94 -4.03 -10.06
CA LEU A 15 6.99 -3.85 -8.61
C LEU A 15 6.45 -2.49 -8.14
N GLN A 16 5.41 -2.00 -8.82
CA GLN A 16 4.72 -0.78 -8.42
C GLN A 16 4.02 -1.00 -7.07
N ASN A 17 4.05 0.01 -6.21
CA ASN A 17 3.28 0.00 -4.96
C ASN A 17 1.84 0.40 -5.26
N ILE A 18 0.90 -0.51 -5.03
CA ILE A 18 -0.51 -0.35 -5.38
C ILE A 18 -1.33 -0.13 -4.11
N ILE A 19 -2.20 0.88 -4.12
CA ILE A 19 -3.23 1.08 -3.11
C ILE A 19 -4.61 1.07 -3.76
N VAL A 20 -5.52 0.26 -3.20
CA VAL A 20 -6.91 0.16 -3.64
C VAL A 20 -7.82 0.81 -2.61
N PHE A 21 -8.42 1.92 -3.00
CA PHE A 21 -9.42 2.65 -2.25
C PHE A 21 -10.83 2.14 -2.54
N GLY A 22 -11.68 2.18 -1.52
CA GLY A 22 -13.12 1.94 -1.70
C GLY A 22 -13.89 1.84 -0.37
N GLY A 23 -15.21 1.98 -0.45
CA GLY A 23 -16.11 1.77 0.70
C GLY A 23 -16.18 0.31 1.15
N PRO A 24 -16.83 0.02 2.29
CA PRO A 24 -17.18 -1.34 2.69
C PRO A 24 -17.95 -2.06 1.56
N GLY A 25 -17.61 -3.33 1.28
CA GLY A 25 -18.27 -4.12 0.23
C GLY A 25 -17.92 -3.73 -1.22
N SER A 26 -17.00 -2.79 -1.45
CA SER A 26 -16.56 -2.39 -2.80
C SER A 26 -15.76 -3.45 -3.56
N GLY A 27 -15.32 -4.53 -2.90
CA GLY A 27 -14.49 -5.57 -3.49
C GLY A 27 -12.97 -5.30 -3.44
N LYS A 28 -12.53 -4.19 -2.83
CA LYS A 28 -11.10 -3.78 -2.76
C LYS A 28 -10.15 -4.88 -2.30
N THR A 29 -10.51 -5.64 -1.27
CA THR A 29 -9.68 -6.73 -0.76
C THR A 29 -9.63 -7.89 -1.74
N THR A 30 -10.76 -8.26 -2.35
CA THR A 30 -10.80 -9.34 -3.36
C THR A 30 -9.94 -8.99 -4.57
N TYR A 31 -10.06 -7.76 -5.07
CA TYR A 31 -9.23 -7.27 -6.17
C TYR A 31 -7.75 -7.18 -5.78
N GLY A 32 -7.43 -6.74 -4.55
CA GLY A 32 -6.07 -6.76 -4.04
C GLY A 32 -5.44 -8.16 -4.08
N LYS A 33 -6.19 -9.20 -3.70
CA LYS A 33 -5.71 -10.60 -3.76
C LYS A 33 -5.41 -11.04 -5.18
N THR A 34 -6.27 -10.69 -6.15
CA THR A 34 -6.01 -11.05 -7.55
C THR A 34 -4.74 -10.39 -8.08
N LEU A 35 -4.41 -9.17 -7.62
CA LEU A 35 -3.13 -8.54 -7.95
C LEU A 35 -1.93 -9.22 -7.27
N ILE A 36 -2.09 -9.66 -6.02
CA ILE A 36 -1.05 -10.39 -5.28
C ILE A 36 -0.74 -11.74 -5.96
N ASP A 37 -1.75 -12.41 -6.51
CA ASP A 37 -1.59 -13.67 -7.25
C ASP A 37 -0.73 -13.52 -8.52
N LEU A 38 -0.59 -12.30 -9.06
CA LEU A 38 0.25 -12.01 -10.24
C LEU A 38 1.75 -11.91 -9.92
N PHE A 39 2.14 -11.83 -8.64
CA PHE A 39 3.55 -11.75 -8.28
C PHE A 39 4.30 -13.07 -8.61
N PRO A 40 5.62 -13.05 -8.80
CA PRO A 40 6.36 -14.29 -9.07
C PRO A 40 6.34 -15.26 -7.88
N ALA A 41 5.89 -16.50 -8.09
CA ALA A 41 5.70 -17.53 -7.06
C ALA A 41 6.93 -17.86 -6.17
N HIS A 42 8.14 -17.60 -6.66
CA HIS A 42 9.39 -17.88 -5.93
C HIS A 42 9.75 -16.79 -4.89
N ARG A 43 9.01 -15.69 -4.85
CA ARG A 43 9.25 -14.58 -3.94
C ARG A 43 8.74 -14.89 -2.54
N ARG A 44 9.39 -14.29 -1.55
CA ARG A 44 9.01 -14.39 -0.14
C ARG A 44 7.94 -13.36 0.18
N MET A 45 6.73 -13.84 0.44
CA MET A 45 5.57 -13.00 0.76
C MET A 45 5.38 -12.90 2.28
N VAL A 46 5.10 -11.70 2.79
CA VAL A 46 4.65 -11.52 4.17
C VAL A 46 3.34 -10.75 4.14
N THR A 47 2.28 -11.32 4.72
CA THR A 47 1.00 -10.61 4.87
C THR A 47 0.79 -10.21 6.33
N ILE A 48 0.16 -9.06 6.53
CA ILE A 48 -0.32 -8.57 7.82
C ILE A 48 -1.82 -8.37 7.69
N GLN A 49 -2.61 -9.11 8.47
CA GLN A 49 -4.05 -9.20 8.33
C GLN A 49 -4.75 -9.47 9.67
N GLU A 50 -5.99 -8.99 9.85
CA GLU A 50 -6.77 -9.26 11.07
C GLU A 50 -7.30 -10.71 11.09
N MET A 51 -7.77 -11.16 9.94
CA MET A 51 -8.23 -12.52 9.67
C MET A 51 -7.60 -13.03 8.37
N LEU A 52 -7.69 -14.34 8.10
CA LEU A 52 -7.14 -14.90 6.88
C LEU A 52 -7.98 -14.49 5.66
N GLU A 53 -7.62 -13.38 5.04
CA GLU A 53 -8.23 -12.90 3.82
C GLU A 53 -7.42 -13.32 2.59
N ASP A 54 -6.09 -13.24 2.66
CA ASP A 54 -5.19 -13.63 1.58
C ASP A 54 -4.45 -14.94 1.93
N PRO A 55 -4.86 -16.08 1.34
CA PRO A 55 -4.25 -17.39 1.59
C PRO A 55 -3.01 -17.66 0.72
N LEU A 56 -2.65 -16.77 -0.21
CA LEU A 56 -1.46 -16.89 -1.06
C LEU A 56 -1.27 -18.27 -1.73
N PRO A 57 -2.28 -18.80 -2.46
CA PRO A 57 -2.26 -20.18 -2.95
C PRO A 57 -1.14 -20.45 -3.98
N PHE A 58 -0.66 -19.41 -4.67
CA PHE A 58 0.40 -19.51 -5.68
C PHE A 58 1.81 -19.23 -5.13
N HIS A 59 1.95 -18.88 -3.85
CA HIS A 59 3.21 -18.41 -3.27
C HIS A 59 3.66 -19.31 -2.11
N PRO A 60 4.38 -20.41 -2.36
CA PRO A 60 4.74 -21.38 -1.31
C PRO A 60 5.65 -20.81 -0.20
N ASN A 61 6.43 -19.77 -0.49
CA ASN A 61 7.30 -19.11 0.49
C ASN A 61 6.59 -17.90 1.10
N HIS A 62 5.66 -18.12 2.03
CA HIS A 62 4.94 -17.05 2.68
C HIS A 62 4.92 -17.15 4.21
N VAL A 63 4.63 -16.01 4.86
CA VAL A 63 4.30 -15.94 6.28
C VAL A 63 3.07 -15.04 6.45
N HIS A 64 2.08 -15.53 7.19
CA HIS A 64 0.94 -14.73 7.62
C HIS A 64 1.17 -14.23 9.05
N LEU A 65 1.08 -12.92 9.24
CA LEU A 65 1.11 -12.27 10.55
C LEU A 65 -0.29 -11.76 10.88
N PHE A 66 -0.80 -12.12 12.05
CA PHE A 66 -2.14 -11.75 12.49
C PHE A 66 -2.07 -10.75 13.64
N TYR A 67 -2.82 -9.65 13.50
CA TYR A 67 -3.01 -8.68 14.59
C TYR A 67 -4.38 -8.85 15.24
N GLY A 68 -4.50 -8.31 16.44
CA GLY A 68 -5.75 -8.28 17.20
C GLY A 68 -5.58 -7.36 18.40
N HIS A 69 -6.34 -7.60 19.47
CA HIS A 69 -6.34 -6.71 20.64
C HIS A 69 -5.00 -6.61 21.37
N VAL A 70 -4.18 -7.67 21.38
CA VAL A 70 -2.92 -7.70 22.15
C VAL A 70 -1.74 -7.18 21.32
N VAL A 71 -1.67 -7.59 20.05
CA VAL A 71 -0.59 -7.20 19.13
C VAL A 71 -1.23 -6.49 17.95
N GLY A 72 -0.97 -5.18 17.83
CA GLY A 72 -1.48 -4.37 16.74
C GLY A 72 -0.65 -4.46 15.45
N PRO A 73 -1.18 -3.98 14.32
CA PRO A 73 -0.54 -4.08 13.01
C PRO A 73 0.82 -3.37 12.98
N LYS A 74 0.98 -2.25 13.67
CA LYS A 74 2.26 -1.51 13.79
C LYS A 74 3.42 -2.37 14.28
N ALA A 75 3.19 -3.22 15.29
CA ALA A 75 4.22 -4.10 15.82
C ALA A 75 4.62 -5.18 14.81
N LEU A 76 3.65 -5.68 14.03
CA LEU A 76 3.88 -6.67 12.99
C LEU A 76 4.61 -6.08 11.79
N VAL A 77 4.27 -4.84 11.41
CA VAL A 77 4.99 -4.07 10.38
C VAL A 77 6.46 -3.96 10.77
N ALA A 78 6.77 -3.54 12.00
CA ALA A 78 8.15 -3.48 12.48
C ALA A 78 8.85 -4.86 12.52
N SER A 79 8.13 -5.92 12.90
CA SER A 79 8.66 -7.28 12.94
C SER A 79 9.01 -7.81 11.55
N SER A 80 8.19 -7.48 10.54
CA SER A 80 8.34 -7.96 9.16
C SER A 80 9.70 -7.61 8.54
N LEU A 81 10.32 -6.49 8.94
CA LEU A 81 11.65 -6.08 8.48
C LEU A 81 12.74 -7.12 8.79
N ARG A 82 12.59 -7.89 9.86
CA ARG A 82 13.54 -8.94 10.24
C ARG A 82 13.26 -10.27 9.54
N MET A 83 12.15 -10.36 8.80
CA MET A 83 11.73 -11.56 8.08
C MET A 83 12.21 -11.58 6.63
N LYS A 84 12.91 -10.52 6.18
CA LYS A 84 13.43 -10.38 4.81
C LYS A 84 12.35 -10.68 3.73
N PRO A 85 11.19 -10.00 3.76
CA PRO A 85 10.20 -10.13 2.70
C PRO A 85 10.78 -9.65 1.36
N ASP A 86 10.45 -10.34 0.26
CA ASP A 86 10.51 -9.74 -1.06
C ASP A 86 9.35 -8.74 -1.21
N HIS A 87 8.16 -9.12 -0.74
CA HIS A 87 6.94 -8.31 -0.74
C HIS A 87 6.25 -8.34 0.62
N LEU A 88 5.80 -7.18 1.07
CA LEU A 88 5.05 -6.99 2.32
C LEU A 88 3.66 -6.47 1.96
N PHE A 89 2.63 -7.18 2.38
CA PHE A 89 1.24 -6.83 2.14
C PHE A 89 0.55 -6.54 3.47
N LEU A 90 0.26 -5.27 3.73
CA LEU A 90 -0.65 -4.88 4.81
C LEU A 90 -2.05 -4.83 4.19
N THR A 91 -2.97 -5.66 4.70
CA THR A 91 -4.25 -5.87 4.01
C THR A 91 -5.10 -4.61 3.96
N GLU A 92 -5.14 -3.84 5.05
CA GLU A 92 -5.85 -2.58 5.13
C GLU A 92 -5.12 -1.57 6.02
N LEU A 93 -5.06 -0.31 5.55
CA LEU A 93 -4.56 0.82 6.30
C LEU A 93 -5.69 1.41 7.15
N THR A 94 -5.53 1.39 8.48
CA THR A 94 -6.60 1.77 9.42
C THR A 94 -6.16 2.73 10.52
N GLY A 95 -4.87 2.80 10.85
CA GLY A 95 -4.38 3.51 12.02
C GLY A 95 -2.94 4.02 11.92
N ASP A 96 -2.24 4.03 13.05
CA ASP A 96 -0.92 4.61 13.22
C ASP A 96 0.23 3.75 12.62
N GLU A 97 -0.07 2.53 12.18
CA GLU A 97 0.84 1.65 11.47
C GLU A 97 1.28 2.21 10.11
N VAL A 98 0.46 3.07 9.50
CA VAL A 98 0.68 3.60 8.14
C VAL A 98 2.01 4.32 8.01
N TRP A 99 2.41 5.09 9.03
CA TRP A 99 3.74 5.73 9.05
C TRP A 99 4.86 4.71 8.92
N HIS A 100 4.82 3.64 9.72
CA HIS A 100 5.85 2.61 9.71
C HIS A 100 5.82 1.82 8.41
N PHE A 101 4.63 1.53 7.88
CA PHE A 101 4.46 0.84 6.61
C PHE A 101 5.09 1.63 5.46
N ILE A 102 4.80 2.94 5.38
CA ILE A 102 5.39 3.84 4.38
C ILE A 102 6.92 3.92 4.51
N GLU A 103 7.47 3.98 5.72
CA GLU A 103 8.92 3.96 5.92
C GLU A 103 9.56 2.67 5.37
N ILE A 104 8.88 1.52 5.52
CA ILE A 104 9.35 0.25 4.92
C ILE A 104 9.36 0.33 3.39
N LEU A 105 8.30 0.87 2.79
CA LEU A 105 8.24 1.02 1.33
C LEU A 105 9.36 1.92 0.79
N ASN A 106 9.73 2.95 1.54
CA ASN A 106 10.78 3.89 1.15
C ASN A 106 12.21 3.40 1.45
N THR A 107 12.38 2.32 2.24
CA THR A 107 13.69 1.77 2.61
C THR A 107 14.11 0.53 1.81
N GLY A 108 13.27 0.08 0.86
CA GLY A 108 13.70 -0.88 -0.18
C GLY A 108 12.74 -2.01 -0.48
N THR A 109 11.69 -2.21 0.33
CA THR A 109 10.63 -3.18 0.02
C THR A 109 9.70 -2.59 -1.03
N LYS A 110 9.68 -3.17 -2.24
CA LYS A 110 8.86 -2.70 -3.37
C LYS A 110 7.81 -3.72 -3.75
N GLY A 111 6.82 -3.30 -4.51
CA GLY A 111 5.74 -4.18 -4.96
C GLY A 111 4.87 -4.60 -3.79
N THR A 112 4.18 -3.63 -3.21
CA THR A 112 3.09 -3.89 -2.26
C THR A 112 1.75 -3.76 -2.94
N VAL A 113 0.75 -4.44 -2.37
CA VAL A 113 -0.67 -4.17 -2.58
C VAL A 113 -1.29 -3.97 -1.20
N THR A 114 -2.02 -2.87 -1.01
CA THR A 114 -2.74 -2.57 0.23
C THR A 114 -4.12 -1.99 -0.10
N THR A 115 -5.02 -1.98 0.87
CA THR A 115 -6.31 -1.32 0.74
C THR A 115 -6.51 -0.23 1.78
N ALA A 116 -7.44 0.69 1.53
CA ALA A 116 -7.88 1.67 2.51
C ALA A 116 -9.30 2.16 2.18
N HIS A 117 -10.03 2.61 3.20
CA HIS A 117 -11.34 3.21 2.99
C HIS A 117 -11.24 4.65 2.48
N ALA A 118 -11.89 4.94 1.36
CA ALA A 118 -12.08 6.29 0.84
C ALA A 118 -13.34 6.36 -0.05
N ASN A 119 -13.78 7.58 -0.34
CA ASN A 119 -14.95 7.85 -1.19
C ASN A 119 -14.56 8.24 -2.63
N ASP A 120 -13.27 8.47 -2.88
CA ASP A 120 -12.66 8.77 -4.18
C ASP A 120 -11.12 8.68 -4.00
N SER A 121 -10.36 8.79 -5.10
CA SER A 121 -8.89 8.65 -5.05
C SER A 121 -8.20 9.78 -4.30
N GLU A 122 -8.62 11.04 -4.49
CA GLU A 122 -7.97 12.21 -3.89
C GLU A 122 -8.26 12.34 -2.38
N GLY A 123 -9.51 12.11 -1.99
CA GLY A 123 -9.92 11.93 -0.60
C GLY A 123 -9.21 10.74 0.04
N GLY A 124 -8.85 9.71 -0.74
CA GLY A 124 -8.01 8.60 -0.30
C GLY A 124 -6.62 9.04 0.14
N TYR A 125 -5.93 9.89 -0.62
CA TYR A 125 -4.65 10.46 -0.20
C TYR A 125 -4.78 11.25 1.11
N ALA A 126 -5.77 12.13 1.22
CA ALA A 126 -6.01 12.91 2.43
C ALA A 126 -6.30 12.01 3.65
N ARG A 127 -7.06 10.93 3.45
CA ARG A 127 -7.33 9.93 4.49
C ARG A 127 -6.05 9.25 4.97
N VAL A 128 -5.20 8.79 4.06
CA VAL A 128 -3.91 8.13 4.41
C VAL A 128 -2.98 9.12 5.13
N CYS A 129 -2.95 10.40 4.71
CA CYS A 129 -2.22 11.44 5.43
C CYS A 129 -2.74 11.61 6.87
N GLY A 130 -4.06 11.55 7.05
CA GLY A 130 -4.70 11.54 8.36
C GLY A 130 -4.32 10.34 9.22
N LEU A 131 -4.16 9.14 8.62
CA LEU A 131 -3.67 7.95 9.33
C LEU A 131 -2.21 8.11 9.78
N VAL A 132 -1.35 8.62 8.90
CA VAL A 132 0.05 8.95 9.26
C VAL A 132 0.09 9.92 10.45
N LYS A 133 -0.78 10.94 10.45
CA LYS A 133 -0.91 11.92 11.54
C LYS A 133 -1.33 11.34 12.88
N GLN A 134 -1.86 10.11 12.94
CA GLN A 134 -2.18 9.44 14.21
C GLN A 134 -0.94 8.90 14.94
N SER A 135 0.14 8.64 14.20
CA SER A 135 1.41 8.18 14.79
C SER A 135 2.11 9.28 15.59
N GLU A 136 2.83 8.91 16.65
CA GLU A 136 3.59 9.85 17.48
C GLU A 136 4.56 10.71 16.65
N VAL A 137 5.21 10.11 15.64
CA VAL A 137 6.09 10.83 14.72
C VAL A 137 5.27 11.73 13.79
N GLY A 138 4.25 11.18 13.14
CA GLY A 138 3.44 11.91 12.15
C GLY A 138 2.70 13.12 12.71
N LYS A 139 2.31 13.10 14.00
CA LYS A 139 1.70 14.26 14.68
C LYS A 139 2.55 15.53 14.51
N GLY A 140 3.86 15.42 14.69
CA GLY A 140 4.80 16.54 14.62
C GLY A 140 5.23 16.97 13.22
N LEU A 141 4.90 16.21 12.18
CA LEU A 141 5.35 16.49 10.81
C LEU A 141 4.42 17.47 10.09
N ASP A 142 4.96 18.29 9.19
CA ASP A 142 4.15 19.14 8.34
C ASP A 142 3.23 18.33 7.41
N TYR A 143 2.01 18.83 7.14
CA TYR A 143 1.06 18.10 6.29
C TYR A 143 1.58 17.96 4.85
N ALA A 144 2.19 19.00 4.28
CA ALA A 144 2.72 18.92 2.92
C ALA A 144 3.90 17.95 2.82
N TYR A 145 4.67 17.76 3.91
CA TYR A 145 5.66 16.70 3.99
C TYR A 145 5.01 15.31 3.92
N ILE A 146 3.97 15.07 4.72
CA ILE A 146 3.25 13.79 4.76
C ILE A 146 2.57 13.51 3.43
N GLU A 147 1.86 14.48 2.86
CA GLU A 147 1.18 14.31 1.57
C GLU A 147 2.15 13.92 0.48
N ARG A 148 3.28 14.63 0.38
CA ARG A 148 4.35 14.25 -0.55
C ARG A 148 4.84 12.83 -0.29
N LEU A 149 5.07 12.47 0.97
CA LEU A 149 5.52 11.13 1.33
C LEU A 149 4.52 10.06 0.84
N VAL A 150 3.23 10.22 1.15
CA VAL A 150 2.17 9.30 0.73
C VAL A 150 2.11 9.19 -0.79
N ARG A 151 2.04 10.32 -1.51
CA ARG A 151 1.96 10.35 -2.98
C ARG A 151 3.18 9.74 -3.67
N THR A 152 4.35 9.81 -3.05
CA THR A 152 5.57 9.16 -3.59
C THR A 152 5.72 7.70 -3.17
N SER A 153 4.97 7.23 -2.17
CA SER A 153 5.06 5.85 -1.66
C SER A 153 4.16 4.87 -2.43
N PHE A 154 3.08 5.37 -3.02
CA PHE A 154 2.17 4.59 -3.88
C PHE A 154 2.32 5.05 -5.33
N ASP A 155 2.52 4.09 -6.23
CA ASP A 155 2.70 4.33 -7.66
C ASP A 155 1.38 4.31 -8.41
N VAL A 156 0.54 3.31 -8.09
CA VAL A 156 -0.76 3.10 -8.72
C VAL A 156 -1.84 3.22 -7.64
N VAL A 157 -2.82 4.07 -7.91
CA VAL A 157 -3.98 4.23 -7.05
C VAL A 157 -5.22 3.81 -7.81
N VAL A 158 -6.00 2.92 -7.21
CA VAL A 158 -7.25 2.43 -7.76
C VAL A 158 -8.39 2.85 -6.84
N TYR A 159 -9.47 3.39 -7.39
CA TYR A 159 -10.71 3.58 -6.63
C TYR A 159 -11.81 2.67 -7.16
N MET A 160 -12.44 1.95 -6.23
CA MET A 160 -13.50 0.99 -6.53
C MET A 160 -14.82 1.32 -5.82
N GLU A 161 -15.92 1.15 -6.53
CA GLU A 161 -17.28 1.20 -5.99
C GLU A 161 -18.10 0.06 -6.59
N LYS A 162 -18.92 -0.63 -5.78
CA LYS A 162 -19.81 -1.71 -6.25
C LYS A 162 -19.12 -2.79 -7.12
N GLN A 163 -17.88 -3.13 -6.80
CA GLN A 163 -17.04 -4.11 -7.54
C GLN A 163 -16.52 -3.64 -8.90
N ASP A 164 -16.76 -2.39 -9.27
CA ASP A 164 -16.22 -1.77 -10.48
C ASP A 164 -15.02 -0.87 -10.16
N ILE A 165 -14.04 -0.85 -11.06
CA ILE A 165 -12.95 0.14 -11.04
C ILE A 165 -13.47 1.43 -11.67
N LEU A 166 -13.52 2.51 -10.89
CA LEU A 166 -14.00 3.81 -11.36
C LEU A 166 -12.84 4.74 -11.75
N GLU A 167 -11.72 4.64 -11.04
CA GLU A 167 -10.54 5.47 -11.29
C GLU A 167 -9.26 4.64 -11.16
N VAL A 168 -8.30 4.93 -12.04
CA VAL A 168 -6.91 4.47 -11.93
C VAL A 168 -6.01 5.67 -12.14
N HIS A 169 -5.21 6.00 -11.13
CA HIS A 169 -4.22 7.07 -11.18
C HIS A 169 -2.82 6.46 -11.24
N TYR A 170 -2.05 6.89 -12.24
CA TYR A 170 -0.65 6.55 -12.42
C TYR A 170 0.07 7.74 -13.04
N GLU A 171 0.78 8.52 -12.22
CA GLU A 171 1.37 9.81 -12.62
C GLU A 171 2.89 9.82 -12.33
N PRO A 172 3.70 9.04 -13.06
CA PRO A 172 5.13 8.90 -12.78
C PRO A 172 5.91 10.21 -12.91
N GLU A 173 5.49 11.11 -13.81
CA GLU A 173 6.09 12.43 -13.99
C GLU A 173 5.87 13.33 -12.76
N TYR A 174 4.66 13.31 -12.21
CA TYR A 174 4.32 14.06 -11.01
C TYR A 174 5.06 13.53 -9.79
N LYS A 175 5.10 12.19 -9.62
CA LYS A 175 5.93 11.54 -8.60
C LYS A 175 7.40 11.96 -8.73
N LEU A 176 7.96 11.98 -9.94
CA LEU A 176 9.34 12.39 -10.17
C LEU A 176 9.57 13.87 -9.81
N ALA A 177 8.62 14.76 -10.11
CA ALA A 177 8.68 16.16 -9.72
C ALA A 177 8.71 16.34 -8.19
N LEU A 178 7.86 15.61 -7.46
CA LEU A 178 7.82 15.60 -6.00
C LEU A 178 9.15 15.13 -5.38
N LEU A 179 9.75 14.08 -5.94
CA LEU A 179 11.06 13.55 -5.52
C LEU A 179 12.20 14.52 -5.82
N ASN A 180 12.19 15.19 -6.98
CA ASN A 180 13.21 16.18 -7.32
C ASN A 180 13.15 17.42 -6.41
N GLY A 181 11.94 17.82 -5.98
CA GLY A 181 11.77 18.85 -4.95
C GLY A 181 12.42 18.51 -3.60
N GLN A 182 12.60 17.22 -3.26
CA GLN A 182 13.39 16.81 -2.09
C GLN A 182 14.89 17.04 -2.30
N ARG A 183 15.42 16.66 -3.48
CA ARG A 183 16.85 16.79 -3.80
C ARG A 183 17.34 18.23 -3.75
N GLN A 184 16.48 19.20 -4.11
CA GLN A 184 16.81 20.63 -4.05
C GLN A 184 16.80 21.20 -2.62
N ARG A 185 16.03 20.62 -1.69
CA ARG A 185 15.98 21.06 -0.27
C ARG A 185 17.03 20.39 0.62
N ALA A 186 17.66 19.32 0.15
CA ALA A 186 18.69 18.57 0.88
C ALA A 186 20.14 18.98 0.53
N LYS A 187 20.31 20.03 -0.30
CA LYS A 187 21.58 20.72 -0.56
C LYS A 187 21.58 22.06 0.14
#